data_AF-A0A8J6XVF9-F1
#
_entry.id   AF-A0A8J6XVF9-F1
#
_cell.length_a   1.000
_cell.length_b   1.000
_cell.length_c   1.000
_cell.angle_alpha   90.00
_cell.angle_beta   90.00
_cell.angle_gamma   90.00
#
_symmetry.space_group_name_H-M   'P 1'
#
loop_
_entity.id
_entity.type
_entity.pdbx_description
1 polymer ?
#
loop_
_entity_poly.entity_id
_entity_poly.type
_entity_poly.pdbx_seq_one_letter_code
_entity_poly.pdbx_strand_id
1 'polypeptide(L)'
;MENVKALIGKERSLREVAQALHFSARGLSAPAVGALHLTCSDESEHECIEALQQGFVQYLLPSLKFARQSAFRLANLGGRYEWSAVRLAEDHFALPAATGAFKLLVVKVNAHVACEEQPGKKFRLGLWQRYGVESTCCGALAQLLAGGARLPHADDLAEAFGSEGHDRIASLQDPAQVEPLYAPLYAALVSARLQARKAVLDIQDYKPKSPTYYVVLPCVTINRAERDTEIVCGMYTIDGRTGGTEAVYTGLGDLPEAYKISIEHNRFTVTDDQLGHERKGRDHRAMARERAATSKLKVHDERLDRVRTDVARNKHKHHSHARELLRIALPVLAEVAPIPAAILAFGDGAVGIHHAFKIHRIAGEMKDTDEARRILGDIEAQIDHLPPDRAEALLELLVSDYK
;
A
#
# COMPACT_ATOMS: atom_id res chain seq x y z
N MET A 1 -0.05 -14.15 17.22
CA MET A 1 0.71 -13.08 16.52
C MET A 1 1.72 -12.37 17.43
N GLU A 2 1.67 -12.58 18.76
CA GLU A 2 2.61 -11.96 19.71
C GLU A 2 4.09 -12.23 19.42
N ASN A 3 4.45 -13.42 18.94
CA ASN A 3 5.84 -13.74 18.58
C ASN A 3 6.39 -12.80 17.50
N VAL A 4 5.58 -12.47 16.47
CA VAL A 4 5.99 -11.52 15.43
C VAL A 4 6.02 -10.09 15.97
N LYS A 5 5.04 -9.71 16.81
CA LYS A 5 5.01 -8.39 17.46
C LYS A 5 6.28 -8.13 18.29
N ALA A 6 6.80 -9.15 18.97
CA ALA A 6 8.01 -9.05 19.79
C ALA A 6 9.30 -8.77 18.99
N LEU A 7 9.29 -9.02 17.68
CA LEU A 7 10.40 -8.76 16.77
C LEU A 7 10.36 -7.36 16.15
N ILE A 8 9.27 -6.61 16.31
CA ILE A 8 9.12 -5.32 15.66
C ILE A 8 10.23 -4.35 16.09
N GLY A 9 10.85 -3.70 15.10
CA GLY A 9 11.95 -2.77 15.29
C GLY A 9 13.29 -3.45 15.56
N LYS A 10 13.37 -4.78 15.65
CA LYS A 10 14.63 -5.49 15.95
C LYS A 10 15.12 -6.22 14.71
N GLU A 11 16.38 -6.02 14.38
CA GLU A 11 17.04 -6.84 13.36
C GLU A 11 17.21 -8.27 13.88
N ARG A 12 16.76 -9.24 13.07
CA ARG A 12 16.83 -10.68 13.33
C ARG A 12 17.31 -11.44 12.10
N SER A 13 17.65 -12.71 12.29
CA SER A 13 17.90 -13.57 11.13
C SER A 13 16.62 -13.77 10.34
N LEU A 14 16.73 -13.89 9.01
CA LEU A 14 15.58 -14.16 8.14
C LEU A 14 14.83 -15.44 8.57
N ARG A 15 15.57 -16.46 9.02
CA ARG A 15 15.01 -17.72 9.53
C ARG A 15 14.17 -17.51 10.79
N GLU A 16 14.65 -16.71 11.73
CA GLU A 16 13.92 -16.43 12.97
C GLU A 16 12.59 -15.72 12.68
N VAL A 17 12.59 -14.74 11.79
CA VAL A 17 11.35 -14.04 11.38
C VAL A 17 10.38 -15.00 10.71
N ALA A 18 10.86 -15.82 9.76
CA ALA A 18 10.02 -16.81 9.08
C ALA A 18 9.43 -17.84 10.06
N GLN A 19 10.21 -18.30 11.04
CA GLN A 19 9.75 -19.21 12.09
C GLN A 19 8.72 -18.56 13.02
N ALA A 20 8.96 -17.33 13.48
CA ALA A 20 8.02 -16.59 14.31
C ALA A 20 6.68 -16.39 13.60
N LEU A 21 6.72 -16.11 12.30
CA LEU A 21 5.55 -16.02 11.43
C LEU A 21 4.84 -17.37 11.29
N HIS A 22 5.58 -18.46 11.05
CA HIS A 22 5.03 -19.81 10.97
C HIS A 22 4.26 -20.20 12.24
N PHE A 23 4.89 -20.07 13.42
CA PHE A 23 4.25 -20.42 14.69
C PHE A 23 3.06 -19.52 14.99
N SER A 24 3.16 -18.23 14.68
CA SER A 24 2.03 -17.30 14.85
C SER A 24 0.85 -17.64 13.96
N ALA A 25 1.10 -18.02 12.70
CA ALA A 25 0.08 -18.45 11.76
C ALA A 25 -0.58 -19.77 12.19
N ARG A 26 0.20 -20.76 12.65
CA ARG A 26 -0.35 -22.01 13.18
C ARG A 26 -1.22 -21.79 14.40
N GLY A 27 -0.84 -20.86 15.29
CA GLY A 27 -1.63 -20.52 16.48
C GLY A 27 -3.03 -19.96 16.18
N LEU A 28 -3.28 -19.49 14.96
CA LEU A 28 -4.63 -19.07 14.54
C LEU A 28 -5.52 -20.23 14.13
N SER A 29 -4.98 -21.43 13.91
CA SER A 29 -5.74 -22.63 13.50
C SER A 29 -6.60 -22.41 12.25
N ALA A 30 -6.12 -21.60 11.30
CA ALA A 30 -6.80 -21.40 10.03
C ALA A 30 -6.74 -22.69 9.18
N PRO A 31 -7.87 -23.21 8.67
CA PRO A 31 -7.89 -24.43 7.85
C PRO A 31 -7.25 -24.25 6.46
N ALA A 32 -7.09 -23.00 6.01
CA ALA A 32 -6.35 -22.66 4.80
C ALA A 32 -5.42 -21.48 5.07
N VAL A 33 -4.19 -21.56 4.55
CA VAL A 33 -3.21 -20.49 4.63
C VAL A 33 -2.72 -20.15 3.23
N GLY A 34 -2.80 -18.88 2.87
CA GLY A 34 -2.19 -18.30 1.67
C GLY A 34 -1.07 -17.34 2.03
N ALA A 35 -0.20 -17.05 1.07
CA ALA A 35 0.79 -15.98 1.22
C ALA A 35 1.00 -15.20 -0.08
N LEU A 36 1.13 -13.88 0.04
CA LEU A 36 1.72 -12.99 -0.94
C LEU A 36 3.07 -12.51 -0.41
N HIS A 37 4.12 -12.59 -1.23
CA HIS A 37 5.44 -12.05 -0.91
C HIS A 37 5.87 -11.05 -1.98
N LEU A 38 6.07 -9.81 -1.56
CA LEU A 38 6.53 -8.70 -2.40
C LEU A 38 7.97 -8.35 -2.02
N THR A 39 8.87 -8.36 -3.00
CA THR A 39 10.28 -7.97 -2.85
C THR A 39 10.70 -7.01 -3.96
N CYS A 40 11.88 -6.40 -3.81
CA CYS A 40 12.56 -5.81 -4.95
C CYS A 40 12.93 -6.89 -5.99
N SER A 41 13.07 -6.50 -7.26
CA SER A 41 13.66 -7.35 -8.32
C SER A 41 15.18 -7.53 -8.19
N ASP A 42 15.81 -6.81 -7.27
CA ASP A 42 17.26 -6.89 -7.03
C ASP A 42 17.66 -8.31 -6.61
N GLU A 43 18.72 -8.85 -7.20
CA GLU A 43 19.19 -10.20 -6.96
C GLU A 43 19.61 -10.45 -5.50
N SER A 44 19.93 -9.39 -4.75
CA SER A 44 20.28 -9.50 -3.33
C SER A 44 19.11 -10.00 -2.47
N GLU A 45 17.86 -9.89 -2.92
CA GLU A 45 16.69 -10.36 -2.16
C GLU A 45 16.51 -11.88 -2.14
N HIS A 46 17.38 -12.62 -2.85
CA HIS A 46 17.26 -14.07 -2.98
C HIS A 46 17.22 -14.81 -1.63
N GLU A 47 18.10 -14.46 -0.68
CA GLU A 47 18.12 -15.12 0.64
C GLU A 47 16.84 -14.86 1.43
N CYS A 48 16.26 -13.66 1.33
CA CYS A 48 14.97 -13.36 1.96
C CYS A 48 13.84 -14.23 1.40
N ILE A 49 13.83 -14.43 0.08
CA ILE A 49 12.83 -15.27 -0.59
C ILE A 49 12.97 -16.73 -0.14
N GLU A 50 14.19 -17.26 -0.15
CA GLU A 50 14.46 -18.64 0.28
C GLU A 50 14.10 -18.88 1.74
N ALA A 51 14.41 -17.93 2.63
CA ALA A 51 14.09 -18.04 4.03
C ALA A 51 12.57 -18.11 4.28
N LEU A 52 11.77 -17.30 3.58
CA LEU A 52 10.30 -17.41 3.67
C LEU A 52 9.81 -18.74 3.08
N GLN A 53 10.38 -19.16 1.95
CA GLN A 53 10.01 -20.41 1.30
C GLN A 53 10.21 -21.60 2.23
N GLN A 54 11.39 -21.71 2.85
CA GLN A 54 11.77 -22.80 3.73
C GLN A 54 11.15 -22.69 5.12
N GLY A 55 11.01 -21.49 5.67
CA GLY A 55 10.52 -21.28 7.04
C GLY A 55 9.00 -21.21 7.18
N PHE A 56 8.27 -20.86 6.12
CA PHE A 56 6.83 -20.64 6.16
C PHE A 56 6.08 -21.41 5.06
N VAL A 57 6.46 -21.20 3.79
CA VAL A 57 5.67 -21.66 2.64
C VAL A 57 5.57 -23.18 2.59
N GLN A 58 6.71 -23.87 2.70
CA GLN A 58 6.77 -25.34 2.60
C GLN A 58 5.97 -26.05 3.70
N TYR A 59 5.68 -25.37 4.81
CA TYR A 59 4.99 -25.98 5.93
C TYR A 59 3.49 -25.67 6.00
N LEU A 60 3.05 -24.53 5.44
CA LEU A 60 1.70 -24.02 5.68
C LEU A 60 0.85 -23.83 4.43
N LEU A 61 1.45 -23.57 3.28
CA LEU A 61 0.67 -23.30 2.07
C LEU A 61 0.15 -24.60 1.45
N PRO A 62 -0.94 -24.56 0.69
CA PRO A 62 -1.39 -25.71 -0.10
C PRO A 62 -0.38 -26.07 -1.19
N SER A 63 -0.32 -27.35 -1.53
CA SER A 63 0.45 -27.83 -2.69
C SER A 63 -0.14 -27.27 -3.99
N LEU A 64 0.70 -26.61 -4.80
CA LEU A 64 0.36 -26.11 -6.13
C LEU A 64 0.50 -27.21 -7.20
N LYS A 65 1.56 -28.01 -7.11
CA LYS A 65 1.86 -29.19 -7.95
C LYS A 65 2.53 -30.26 -7.08
N PHE A 66 2.87 -31.43 -7.65
CA PHE A 66 3.52 -32.53 -6.93
C PHE A 66 4.65 -32.04 -6.02
N ALA A 67 4.38 -32.08 -4.71
CA ALA A 67 5.27 -31.63 -3.63
C ALA A 67 5.83 -30.19 -3.74
N ARG A 68 5.16 -29.28 -4.47
CA ARG A 68 5.58 -27.88 -4.59
C ARG A 68 4.54 -26.94 -4.01
N GLN A 69 4.96 -26.11 -3.06
CA GLN A 69 4.21 -24.97 -2.52
C GLN A 69 4.92 -23.69 -2.92
N SER A 70 4.16 -22.63 -3.19
CA SER A 70 4.71 -21.30 -3.52
C SER A 70 3.81 -20.23 -2.95
N ALA A 71 4.41 -19.17 -2.41
CA ALA A 71 3.69 -17.91 -2.23
C ALA A 71 3.30 -17.34 -3.61
N PHE A 72 2.26 -16.51 -3.64
CA PHE A 72 2.02 -15.58 -4.73
C PHE A 72 3.13 -14.52 -4.67
N ARG A 73 3.95 -14.40 -5.71
CA ARG A 73 5.16 -13.55 -5.67
C ARG A 73 5.02 -12.35 -6.59
N LEU A 74 5.37 -11.20 -6.05
CA LEU A 74 5.60 -9.96 -6.80
C LEU A 74 7.05 -9.53 -6.62
N ALA A 75 7.70 -9.17 -7.73
CA ALA A 75 9.05 -8.64 -7.72
C ALA A 75 9.16 -7.54 -8.77
N ASN A 76 9.36 -6.30 -8.33
CA ASN A 76 9.52 -5.14 -9.21
C ASN A 76 10.51 -4.14 -8.59
N LEU A 77 10.82 -3.06 -9.33
CA LEU A 77 11.77 -2.04 -8.89
C LEU A 77 11.29 -1.36 -7.60
N GLY A 78 12.09 -1.47 -6.53
CA GLY A 78 11.80 -0.86 -5.23
C GLY A 78 10.82 -1.63 -4.35
N GLY A 79 10.39 -2.83 -4.76
CA GLY A 79 9.40 -3.61 -4.01
C GLY A 79 8.06 -2.90 -3.90
N ARG A 80 7.64 -2.23 -4.99
CA ARG A 80 6.40 -1.45 -5.06
C ARG A 80 5.20 -2.39 -5.08
N TYR A 81 4.18 -2.02 -4.33
CA TYR A 81 2.94 -2.76 -4.33
C TYR A 81 2.15 -2.51 -5.62
N GLU A 82 1.73 -3.60 -6.26
CA GLU A 82 0.85 -3.58 -7.43
C GLU A 82 -0.60 -3.70 -7.00
N TRP A 83 -1.42 -2.72 -7.39
CA TRP A 83 -2.84 -2.66 -7.02
C TRP A 83 -3.60 -3.91 -7.49
N SER A 84 -4.57 -4.35 -6.69
CA SER A 84 -5.33 -5.60 -6.87
C SER A 84 -4.54 -6.90 -6.69
N ALA A 85 -3.24 -6.86 -6.38
CA ALA A 85 -2.45 -8.07 -6.20
C ALA A 85 -2.92 -8.92 -5.01
N VAL A 86 -3.38 -8.28 -3.92
CA VAL A 86 -3.87 -9.05 -2.77
C VAL A 86 -5.19 -9.72 -3.10
N ARG A 87 -6.07 -9.05 -3.87
CA ARG A 87 -7.29 -9.67 -4.41
C ARG A 87 -6.98 -10.90 -5.26
N LEU A 88 -6.03 -10.81 -6.18
CA LEU A 88 -5.61 -11.96 -7.00
C LEU A 88 -5.02 -13.09 -6.15
N ALA A 89 -4.19 -12.78 -5.17
CA ALA A 89 -3.66 -13.78 -4.25
C ALA A 89 -4.76 -14.42 -3.40
N GLU A 90 -5.73 -13.64 -2.91
CA GLU A 90 -6.87 -14.13 -2.14
C GLU A 90 -7.67 -15.17 -2.93
N ASP A 91 -7.92 -14.88 -4.21
CA ASP A 91 -8.57 -15.78 -5.16
C ASP A 91 -7.80 -17.08 -5.37
N HIS A 92 -6.47 -17.00 -5.53
CA HIS A 92 -5.62 -18.18 -5.71
C HIS A 92 -5.63 -19.13 -4.50
N PHE A 93 -5.85 -18.58 -3.30
CA PHE A 93 -5.91 -19.34 -2.05
C PHE A 93 -7.35 -19.56 -1.54
N ALA A 94 -8.38 -19.30 -2.34
CA ALA A 94 -9.78 -19.57 -2.01
C ALA A 94 -10.10 -21.08 -2.07
N LEU A 95 -9.53 -21.85 -1.14
CA LEU A 95 -9.68 -23.30 -1.08
C LEU A 95 -11.04 -23.71 -0.49
N PRO A 96 -11.61 -24.86 -0.89
CA PRO A 96 -12.87 -25.37 -0.33
C PRO A 96 -12.87 -25.52 1.20
N ALA A 97 -11.70 -25.84 1.79
CA ALA A 97 -11.54 -25.97 3.23
C ALA A 97 -11.83 -24.66 4.01
N ALA A 98 -11.79 -23.50 3.35
CA ALA A 98 -12.08 -22.20 3.96
C ALA A 98 -13.56 -21.80 3.89
N THR A 99 -14.37 -22.44 3.03
CA THR A 99 -15.75 -22.01 2.73
C THR A 99 -16.68 -22.02 3.96
N GLY A 100 -16.47 -22.94 4.90
CA GLY A 100 -17.25 -23.04 6.14
C GLY A 100 -16.52 -22.52 7.39
N ALA A 101 -15.34 -21.93 7.24
CA ALA A 101 -14.50 -21.48 8.33
C ALA A 101 -13.83 -20.16 7.95
N PHE A 102 -12.50 -20.11 7.88
CA PHE A 102 -11.79 -18.95 7.36
C PHE A 102 -10.43 -19.31 6.78
N LYS A 103 -9.89 -18.39 5.98
CA LYS A 103 -8.53 -18.41 5.45
C LYS A 103 -7.67 -17.40 6.19
N LEU A 104 -6.41 -17.75 6.45
CA LEU A 104 -5.37 -16.77 6.78
C LEU A 104 -4.64 -16.39 5.49
N LEU A 105 -4.59 -15.10 5.15
CA LEU A 105 -3.75 -14.60 4.06
C LEU A 105 -2.65 -13.71 4.63
N VAL A 106 -1.40 -14.16 4.50
CA VAL A 106 -0.22 -13.38 4.92
C VAL A 106 0.34 -12.59 3.73
N VAL A 107 0.50 -11.29 3.87
CA VAL A 107 1.09 -10.40 2.88
C VAL A 107 2.41 -9.87 3.43
N LYS A 108 3.53 -10.44 3.04
CA LYS A 108 4.86 -9.98 3.47
C LYS A 108 5.44 -9.03 2.42
N VAL A 109 5.79 -7.82 2.84
CA VAL A 109 6.31 -6.74 1.97
C VAL A 109 7.72 -6.41 2.41
N ASN A 110 8.69 -6.60 1.53
CA ASN A 110 10.10 -6.36 1.78
C ASN A 110 10.62 -5.19 0.93
N ALA A 111 11.03 -4.12 1.61
CA ALA A 111 12.05 -3.25 1.07
C ALA A 111 13.44 -3.77 1.47
N HIS A 112 14.51 -3.20 0.93
CA HIS A 112 15.85 -3.67 1.24
C HIS A 112 16.91 -2.57 1.21
N VAL A 113 18.00 -2.81 1.93
CA VAL A 113 19.15 -1.93 2.00
C VAL A 113 20.41 -2.74 2.28
N ALA A 114 21.50 -2.36 1.62
CA ALA A 114 22.83 -2.90 1.91
C ALA A 114 23.38 -2.38 3.23
N CYS A 115 24.05 -3.24 3.99
CA CYS A 115 24.94 -2.87 5.10
C CYS A 115 26.30 -3.53 4.91
N GLU A 116 27.32 -2.71 4.65
CA GLU A 116 28.70 -3.14 4.43
C GLU A 116 29.59 -2.64 5.58
N GLU A 117 30.32 -3.55 6.24
CA GLU A 117 31.34 -3.17 7.21
C GLU A 117 32.53 -2.53 6.50
N GLN A 118 33.10 -1.48 7.07
CA GLN A 118 34.26 -0.79 6.49
C GLN A 118 35.44 -0.77 7.46
N PRO A 119 36.69 -0.88 6.98
CA PRO A 119 37.84 -0.60 7.83
C PRO A 119 37.82 0.86 8.31
N GLY A 120 37.84 1.09 9.63
CA GLY A 120 37.91 2.43 10.24
C GLY A 120 36.61 3.23 10.32
N LYS A 121 35.55 2.82 9.61
CA LYS A 121 34.16 3.28 9.82
C LYS A 121 33.35 2.09 10.33
N LYS A 122 32.40 2.27 11.26
CA LYS A 122 31.67 1.10 11.80
C LYS A 122 30.92 0.31 10.71
N PHE A 123 30.28 0.99 9.75
CA PHE A 123 29.56 0.41 8.62
C PHE A 123 29.19 1.50 7.59
N ARG A 124 28.70 1.08 6.44
CA ARG A 124 28.10 1.92 5.39
C ARG A 124 26.75 1.32 4.97
N LEU A 125 25.76 2.19 4.74
CA LEU A 125 24.42 1.79 4.30
C LEU A 125 24.18 2.21 2.84
N GLY A 126 23.36 1.42 2.14
CA GLY A 126 22.84 1.78 0.81
C GLY A 126 23.79 1.54 -0.38
N LEU A 127 25.04 1.17 -0.11
CA LEU A 127 26.06 0.86 -1.13
C LEU A 127 26.65 -0.52 -0.87
N TRP A 128 26.97 -1.23 -1.96
CA TRP A 128 27.49 -2.59 -1.94
C TRP A 128 28.50 -2.82 -3.07
N GLN A 129 29.57 -3.58 -2.80
CA GLN A 129 30.51 -4.09 -3.80
C GLN A 129 29.95 -5.32 -4.55
N ARG A 130 29.24 -5.10 -5.65
CA ARG A 130 28.64 -6.16 -6.47
C ARG A 130 29.54 -6.48 -7.65
N TYR A 131 29.93 -7.74 -7.79
CA TYR A 131 30.78 -8.19 -8.90
C TYR A 131 32.09 -7.37 -9.04
N GLY A 132 32.63 -6.89 -7.91
CA GLY A 132 33.83 -6.05 -7.88
C GLY A 132 33.60 -4.57 -8.22
N VAL A 133 32.33 -4.13 -8.30
CA VAL A 133 31.96 -2.74 -8.59
C VAL A 133 31.00 -2.21 -7.52
N GLU A 134 31.24 -0.98 -7.07
CA GLU A 134 30.33 -0.31 -6.15
C GLU A 134 28.98 0.00 -6.81
N SER A 135 27.90 -0.32 -6.13
CA SER A 135 26.53 -0.13 -6.62
C SER A 135 25.58 0.18 -5.48
N THR A 136 24.48 0.87 -5.78
CA THR A 136 23.42 1.20 -4.82
C THR A 136 22.53 0.01 -4.53
N CYS A 137 22.08 -0.15 -3.28
CA CYS A 137 21.16 -1.19 -2.85
C CYS A 137 20.26 -0.64 -1.73
N CYS A 138 18.98 -0.36 -1.95
CA CYS A 138 18.18 -0.50 -3.17
C CYS A 138 18.42 0.60 -4.22
N GLY A 139 18.64 0.26 -5.50
CA GLY A 139 18.84 1.24 -6.57
C GLY A 139 17.63 2.16 -6.83
N ALA A 140 16.41 1.64 -6.71
CA ALA A 140 15.20 2.46 -6.88
C ALA A 140 15.04 3.50 -5.76
N LEU A 141 15.32 3.12 -4.51
CA LEU A 141 15.29 4.06 -3.37
C LEU A 141 16.45 5.07 -3.43
N ALA A 142 17.63 4.64 -3.87
CA ALA A 142 18.75 5.56 -4.07
C ALA A 142 18.43 6.62 -5.14
N GLN A 143 17.78 6.23 -6.25
CA GLN A 143 17.32 7.19 -7.27
C GLN A 143 16.27 8.16 -6.74
N LEU A 144 15.33 7.68 -5.92
CA LEU A 144 14.35 8.52 -5.23
C LEU A 144 15.04 9.58 -4.36
N LEU A 145 15.98 9.15 -3.52
CA LEU A 145 16.74 10.04 -2.63
C LEU A 145 17.65 11.01 -3.38
N ALA A 146 18.16 10.64 -4.54
CA ALA A 146 18.97 11.52 -5.37
C ALA A 146 18.16 12.61 -6.08
N GLY A 147 16.82 12.59 -6.01
CA GLY A 147 15.96 13.51 -6.76
C GLY A 147 16.11 13.37 -8.28
N GLY A 148 16.46 12.15 -8.74
CA GLY A 148 16.85 11.88 -10.13
C GLY A 148 15.73 12.03 -11.16
N ALA A 149 16.03 11.64 -12.40
CA ALA A 149 15.12 11.72 -13.54
C ALA A 149 13.74 11.06 -13.26
N ARG A 150 12.68 11.63 -13.84
CA ARG A 150 11.31 11.09 -13.77
C ARG A 150 11.25 9.74 -14.47
N LEU A 151 11.40 8.69 -13.69
CA LEU A 151 11.24 7.30 -14.12
C LEU A 151 9.94 6.77 -13.53
N PRO A 152 9.16 5.93 -14.27
CA PRO A 152 7.86 5.48 -13.80
C PRO A 152 7.86 4.81 -12.42
N HIS A 153 8.93 4.10 -12.05
CA HIS A 153 9.04 3.52 -10.71
C HIS A 153 9.37 4.53 -9.62
N ALA A 154 10.15 5.56 -9.94
CA ALA A 154 10.50 6.62 -9.01
C ALA A 154 9.28 7.52 -8.74
N ASP A 155 8.45 7.80 -9.75
CA ASP A 155 7.25 8.62 -9.60
C ASP A 155 6.21 7.96 -8.66
N ASP A 156 5.97 6.65 -8.78
CA ASP A 156 5.07 5.91 -7.88
C ASP A 156 5.63 5.81 -6.45
N LEU A 157 6.95 5.65 -6.29
CA LEU A 157 7.58 5.74 -4.97
C LEU A 157 7.46 7.15 -4.39
N ALA A 158 7.68 8.19 -5.19
CA ALA A 158 7.58 9.57 -4.75
C ALA A 158 6.14 9.92 -4.32
N GLU A 159 5.15 9.46 -5.08
CA GLU A 159 3.74 9.60 -4.71
C GLU A 159 3.46 8.95 -3.34
N ALA A 160 3.96 7.74 -3.11
CA ALA A 160 3.81 7.07 -1.82
C ALA A 160 4.50 7.85 -0.69
N PHE A 161 5.74 8.33 -0.89
CA PHE A 161 6.48 9.05 0.14
C PHE A 161 5.89 10.43 0.46
N GLY A 162 5.28 11.10 -0.52
CA GLY A 162 4.54 12.36 -0.35
C GLY A 162 3.09 12.17 0.11
N SER A 163 2.66 10.95 0.40
CA SER A 163 1.28 10.65 0.77
C SER A 163 0.94 11.09 2.20
N GLU A 164 -0.36 11.14 2.50
CA GLU A 164 -0.88 11.38 3.85
C GLU A 164 -0.44 12.70 4.50
N GLY A 165 -0.02 13.69 3.69
CA GLY A 165 0.30 15.05 4.14
C GLY A 165 1.72 15.24 4.67
N HIS A 166 2.63 14.29 4.42
CA HIS A 166 4.02 14.38 4.84
C HIS A 166 4.96 14.25 3.64
N ASP A 167 5.96 15.12 3.55
CA ASP A 167 7.04 15.03 2.56
C ASP A 167 8.23 14.28 3.17
N ARG A 168 8.16 12.94 3.12
CA ARG A 168 9.21 12.09 3.70
C ARG A 168 10.51 12.15 2.92
N ILE A 169 10.48 12.52 1.64
CA ILE A 169 11.70 12.66 0.83
C ILE A 169 12.48 13.88 1.32
N ALA A 170 11.80 15.01 1.54
CA ALA A 170 12.44 16.20 2.08
C ALA A 170 13.09 15.93 3.44
N SER A 171 12.40 15.24 4.36
CA SER A 171 12.98 14.86 5.66
C SER A 171 14.22 13.96 5.51
N LEU A 172 14.19 12.97 4.60
CA LEU A 172 15.33 12.08 4.34
C LEU A 172 16.53 12.77 3.68
N GLN A 173 16.28 13.86 2.95
CA GLN A 173 17.31 14.66 2.29
C GLN A 173 17.88 15.76 3.19
N ASP A 174 17.21 16.11 4.30
CA ASP A 174 17.63 17.13 5.24
C ASP A 174 18.57 16.57 6.33
N PRO A 175 19.88 16.88 6.30
CA PRO A 175 20.85 16.38 7.27
C PRO A 175 20.60 16.85 8.70
N ALA A 176 19.77 17.90 8.90
CA ALA A 176 19.39 18.38 10.22
C ALA A 176 18.28 17.50 10.84
N GLN A 177 17.53 16.78 10.03
CA GLN A 177 16.45 15.88 10.47
C GLN A 177 16.88 14.42 10.48
N VAL A 178 17.63 14.00 9.47
CA VAL A 178 18.09 12.62 9.32
C VAL A 178 19.60 12.62 9.07
N GLU A 179 20.34 11.90 9.92
CA GLU A 179 21.77 11.71 9.68
C GLU A 179 21.99 11.01 8.33
N PRO A 180 22.81 11.56 7.41
CA PRO A 180 22.97 11.02 6.07
C PRO A 180 23.40 9.54 6.02
N LEU A 181 24.10 9.06 7.05
CA LEU A 181 24.47 7.65 7.19
C LEU A 181 23.24 6.73 7.21
N TYR A 182 22.16 7.13 7.87
CA TYR A 182 20.97 6.31 8.08
C TYR A 182 19.87 6.53 7.03
N ALA A 183 19.97 7.58 6.21
CA ALA A 183 18.97 7.89 5.19
C ALA A 183 18.59 6.70 4.28
N PRO A 184 19.53 5.83 3.81
CA PRO A 184 19.16 4.65 3.02
C PRO A 184 18.31 3.63 3.80
N LEU A 185 18.62 3.39 5.08
CA LEU A 185 17.85 2.48 5.92
C LEU A 185 16.47 3.06 6.25
N TYR A 186 16.40 4.35 6.56
CA TYR A 186 15.13 5.03 6.82
C TYR A 186 14.24 5.05 5.58
N ALA A 187 14.80 5.27 4.39
CA ALA A 187 14.05 5.14 3.14
C ALA A 187 13.50 3.72 2.95
N ALA A 188 14.26 2.67 3.29
CA ALA A 188 13.76 1.30 3.22
C ALA A 188 12.63 1.04 4.22
N LEU A 189 12.76 1.50 5.47
CA LEU A 189 11.71 1.37 6.51
C LEU A 189 10.41 2.07 6.08
N VAL A 190 10.54 3.33 5.65
CA VAL A 190 9.41 4.13 5.13
C VAL A 190 8.77 3.45 3.93
N SER A 191 9.57 3.00 2.96
CA SER A 191 9.06 2.29 1.78
C SER A 191 8.28 1.04 2.18
N ALA A 192 8.84 0.16 3.00
CA ALA A 192 8.16 -1.05 3.44
C ALA A 192 6.81 -0.73 4.10
N ARG A 193 6.78 0.28 4.98
CA ARG A 193 5.56 0.75 5.65
C ARG A 193 4.51 1.26 4.67
N LEU A 194 4.88 2.08 3.70
CA LEU A 194 3.96 2.68 2.72
C LEU A 194 3.49 1.67 1.68
N GLN A 195 4.34 0.75 1.22
CA GLN A 195 3.93 -0.32 0.31
C GLN A 195 2.99 -1.32 1.00
N ALA A 196 3.23 -1.66 2.27
CA ALA A 196 2.26 -2.41 3.08
C ALA A 196 0.96 -1.64 3.28
N ARG A 197 1.03 -0.30 3.39
CA ARG A 197 -0.16 0.55 3.48
C ARG A 197 -0.99 0.49 2.20
N LYS A 198 -0.38 0.53 1.01
CA LYS A 198 -1.07 0.32 -0.28
C LYS A 198 -1.77 -1.05 -0.32
N ALA A 199 -1.12 -2.11 0.17
CA ALA A 199 -1.73 -3.44 0.27
C ALA A 199 -2.96 -3.47 1.19
N VAL A 200 -2.90 -2.77 2.33
CA VAL A 200 -4.05 -2.62 3.24
C VAL A 200 -5.19 -1.88 2.56
N LEU A 201 -4.90 -0.80 1.84
CA LEU A 201 -5.91 -0.05 1.09
C LEU A 201 -6.57 -0.93 0.02
N ASP A 202 -5.79 -1.76 -0.68
CA ASP A 202 -6.34 -2.74 -1.61
C ASP A 202 -7.31 -3.70 -0.92
N ILE A 203 -6.94 -4.26 0.25
CA ILE A 203 -7.82 -5.15 1.04
C ILE A 203 -9.12 -4.44 1.45
N GLN A 204 -9.05 -3.16 1.79
CA GLN A 204 -10.21 -2.37 2.19
C GLN A 204 -11.17 -2.09 1.03
N ASP A 205 -10.72 -2.25 -0.22
CA ASP A 205 -11.47 -1.87 -1.41
C ASP A 205 -12.25 -3.00 -2.09
N TYR A 206 -12.20 -4.22 -1.53
CA TYR A 206 -12.98 -5.33 -2.06
C TYR A 206 -13.53 -6.23 -0.96
N LYS A 207 -14.59 -6.98 -1.30
CA LYS A 207 -15.11 -8.04 -0.46
C LYS A 207 -14.39 -9.35 -0.80
N PRO A 208 -13.76 -10.04 0.17
CA PRO A 208 -13.10 -11.31 -0.10
C PRO A 208 -14.08 -12.38 -0.57
N LYS A 209 -13.61 -13.31 -1.41
CA LYS A 209 -14.44 -14.44 -1.89
C LYS A 209 -14.80 -15.42 -0.79
N SER A 210 -13.96 -15.57 0.22
CA SER A 210 -14.19 -16.40 1.40
C SER A 210 -13.89 -15.63 2.68
N PRO A 211 -14.46 -15.99 3.85
CA PRO A 211 -14.06 -15.41 5.13
C PRO A 211 -12.54 -15.43 5.30
N THR A 212 -11.92 -14.26 5.42
CA THR A 212 -10.46 -14.12 5.38
C THR A 212 -9.96 -13.25 6.50
N TYR A 213 -8.94 -13.73 7.22
CA TYR A 213 -8.16 -12.96 8.17
C TYR A 213 -6.83 -12.59 7.49
N TYR A 214 -6.53 -11.30 7.41
CA TYR A 214 -5.32 -10.81 6.74
C TYR A 214 -4.27 -10.41 7.76
N VAL A 215 -3.02 -10.71 7.44
CA VAL A 215 -1.84 -10.24 8.17
C VAL A 215 -0.88 -9.61 7.17
N VAL A 216 -0.65 -8.30 7.25
CA VAL A 216 0.30 -7.59 6.38
C VAL A 216 1.55 -7.21 7.16
N LEU A 217 2.72 -7.66 6.71
CA LEU A 217 4.00 -7.54 7.40
C LEU A 217 4.99 -6.72 6.57
N PRO A 218 5.11 -5.40 6.81
CA PRO A 218 6.21 -4.61 6.29
C PRO A 218 7.52 -5.02 6.97
N CYS A 219 8.54 -5.31 6.16
CA CYS A 219 9.86 -5.70 6.58
C CYS A 219 10.93 -4.98 5.75
N VAL A 220 12.13 -4.86 6.32
CA VAL A 220 13.33 -4.44 5.60
C VAL A 220 14.37 -5.55 5.66
N THR A 221 14.77 -6.06 4.50
CA THR A 221 15.93 -6.92 4.37
C THR A 221 17.19 -6.05 4.51
N ILE A 222 18.05 -6.37 5.47
CA ILE A 222 19.40 -5.81 5.56
C ILE A 222 20.30 -6.80 4.87
N ASN A 223 20.65 -6.49 3.63
CA ASN A 223 21.57 -7.31 2.87
C ASN A 223 22.96 -7.17 3.51
N ARG A 224 23.74 -8.25 3.63
CA ARG A 224 25.12 -8.23 4.18
C ARG A 224 26.06 -9.13 3.39
N ALA A 225 27.36 -8.85 3.45
CA ALA A 225 28.36 -9.72 2.82
C ALA A 225 28.31 -11.17 3.33
N GLU A 226 27.83 -11.38 4.55
CA GLU A 226 27.56 -12.68 5.13
C GLU A 226 26.10 -13.12 4.92
N ARG A 227 25.37 -13.39 6.00
CA ARG A 227 23.97 -13.79 5.99
C ARG A 227 23.07 -12.57 6.07
N ASP A 228 22.07 -12.52 5.23
CA ASP A 228 21.05 -11.50 5.25
C ASP A 228 20.16 -11.62 6.49
N THR A 229 19.60 -10.47 6.84
CA THR A 229 18.90 -10.25 8.10
C THR A 229 17.71 -9.35 7.84
N GLU A 230 16.79 -9.24 8.80
CA GLU A 230 15.53 -8.55 8.57
C GLU A 230 15.06 -7.80 9.80
N ILE A 231 14.52 -6.59 9.57
CA ILE A 231 13.80 -5.81 10.55
C ILE A 231 12.31 -5.89 10.22
N VAL A 232 11.51 -6.44 11.14
CA VAL A 232 10.05 -6.34 11.04
C VAL A 232 9.65 -4.92 11.42
N CYS A 233 9.06 -4.17 10.49
CA CYS A 233 8.68 -2.77 10.73
C CYS A 233 7.37 -2.66 11.51
N GLY A 234 6.50 -3.67 11.38
CA GLY A 234 5.25 -3.76 12.11
C GLY A 234 4.33 -4.82 11.53
N MET A 235 3.05 -4.74 11.86
CA MET A 235 2.04 -5.68 11.43
C MET A 235 0.68 -4.98 11.33
N TYR A 236 0.00 -5.19 10.20
CA TYR A 236 -1.44 -4.94 10.09
C TYR A 236 -2.21 -6.24 10.25
N THR A 237 -3.36 -6.16 10.91
CA THR A 237 -4.37 -7.23 10.93
C THR A 237 -5.71 -6.69 10.46
N ILE A 238 -6.40 -7.44 9.60
CA ILE A 238 -7.74 -7.09 9.11
C ILE A 238 -8.61 -8.34 9.23
N ASP A 239 -9.74 -8.22 9.95
CA ASP A 239 -10.68 -9.31 10.11
C ASP A 239 -11.83 -9.24 9.10
N GLY A 240 -11.57 -9.76 7.91
CA GLY A 240 -12.55 -9.88 6.84
C GLY A 240 -13.48 -11.09 6.95
N ARG A 241 -13.46 -11.84 8.06
CA ARG A 241 -14.26 -13.08 8.20
C ARG A 241 -15.76 -12.81 8.20
N THR A 242 -16.18 -11.67 8.74
CA THR A 242 -17.57 -11.20 8.77
C THR A 242 -17.81 -10.01 7.83
N GLY A 243 -16.88 -9.75 6.90
CA GLY A 243 -16.93 -8.59 6.00
C GLY A 243 -16.33 -7.31 6.59
N GLY A 244 -15.61 -7.39 7.70
CA GLY A 244 -14.88 -6.25 8.26
C GLY A 244 -13.70 -5.81 7.38
N THR A 245 -13.50 -4.50 7.29
CA THR A 245 -12.38 -3.88 6.56
C THR A 245 -11.51 -3.03 7.48
N GLU A 246 -11.77 -3.02 8.78
CA GLU A 246 -10.98 -2.27 9.74
C GLU A 246 -9.59 -2.89 9.88
N ALA A 247 -8.57 -2.10 9.57
CA ALA A 247 -7.19 -2.48 9.77
C ALA A 247 -6.71 -2.00 11.14
N VAL A 248 -6.03 -2.86 11.88
CA VAL A 248 -5.30 -2.49 13.10
C VAL A 248 -3.82 -2.63 12.83
N TYR A 249 -3.04 -1.62 13.16
CA TYR A 249 -1.60 -1.56 12.97
C TYR A 249 -0.85 -1.50 14.29
N THR A 250 0.20 -2.31 14.43
CA THR A 250 1.18 -2.22 15.52
C THR A 250 2.59 -2.14 14.92
N GLY A 251 3.40 -1.17 15.34
CA GLY A 251 4.83 -1.12 15.00
C GLY A 251 5.40 0.28 14.85
N LEU A 252 6.37 0.46 13.96
CA LEU A 252 7.00 1.76 13.71
C LEU A 252 6.05 2.69 12.92
N GLY A 253 6.14 3.99 13.20
CA GLY A 253 5.67 5.04 12.30
C GLY A 253 6.40 5.05 10.96
N ASP A 254 6.10 6.04 10.15
CA ASP A 254 6.64 6.24 8.80
C ASP A 254 7.23 7.64 8.62
N LEU A 255 7.49 8.35 9.72
CA LEU A 255 8.19 9.63 9.74
C LEU A 255 9.68 9.36 10.00
N PRO A 256 10.56 9.58 9.01
CA PRO A 256 11.97 9.19 9.11
C PRO A 256 12.72 9.95 10.21
N GLU A 257 12.37 11.21 10.47
CA GLU A 257 12.96 12.04 11.52
C GLU A 257 12.62 11.57 12.95
N ALA A 258 11.60 10.71 13.11
CA ALA A 258 11.19 10.18 14.40
C ALA A 258 11.96 8.91 14.81
N TYR A 259 12.69 8.28 13.88
CA TYR A 259 13.40 7.05 14.14
C TYR A 259 14.64 7.26 15.00
N LYS A 260 14.87 6.31 15.90
CA LYS A 260 16.08 6.23 16.74
C LYS A 260 16.71 4.86 16.53
N ILE A 261 17.99 4.84 16.16
CA ILE A 261 18.77 3.62 15.95
C ILE A 261 19.71 3.39 17.13
N SER A 262 19.71 2.16 17.66
CA SER A 262 20.82 1.61 18.43
C SER A 262 21.41 0.41 17.70
N ILE A 263 22.70 0.15 17.94
CA ILE A 263 23.43 -0.97 17.34
C ILE A 263 24.07 -1.77 18.45
N GLU A 264 23.67 -3.03 18.57
CA GLU A 264 24.21 -3.98 19.54
C GLU A 264 24.59 -5.26 18.81
N HIS A 265 25.80 -5.76 19.04
CA HIS A 265 26.30 -6.98 18.38
C HIS A 265 26.14 -6.96 16.85
N ASN A 266 26.40 -5.80 16.24
CA ASN A 266 26.24 -5.55 14.79
C ASN A 266 24.80 -5.69 14.28
N ARG A 267 23.80 -5.56 15.15
CA ARG A 267 22.37 -5.63 14.82
C ARG A 267 21.70 -4.31 15.11
N PHE A 268 20.88 -3.84 14.17
CA PHE A 268 20.06 -2.64 14.35
C PHE A 268 18.88 -2.92 15.28
N THR A 269 18.60 -1.98 16.16
CA THR A 269 17.30 -1.81 16.80
C THR A 269 16.79 -0.42 16.45
N VAL A 270 15.59 -0.36 15.90
CA VAL A 270 14.89 0.86 15.48
C VAL A 270 13.69 1.05 16.39
N THR A 271 13.55 2.27 16.89
CA THR A 271 12.43 2.67 17.76
C THR A 271 11.89 4.03 17.32
N ASP A 272 10.64 4.31 17.69
CA ASP A 272 10.03 5.63 17.65
C ASP A 272 8.95 5.71 18.75
N ASP A 273 8.31 6.87 18.87
CA ASP A 273 7.32 7.13 19.90
C ASP A 273 5.97 6.44 19.62
N GLN A 274 5.81 5.74 18.49
CA GLN A 274 4.61 4.98 18.11
C GLN A 274 4.78 3.47 18.31
N LEU A 275 6.01 2.98 18.56
CA LEU A 275 6.31 1.58 18.78
C LEU A 275 5.56 1.04 20.00
N GLY A 276 4.92 -0.12 19.84
CA GLY A 276 4.13 -0.76 20.90
C GLY A 276 2.68 -0.26 21.02
N HIS A 277 2.31 0.79 20.28
CA HIS A 277 0.94 1.30 20.27
C HIS A 277 0.14 0.75 19.08
N GLU A 278 -1.05 0.23 19.37
CA GLU A 278 -2.04 -0.14 18.35
C GLU A 278 -2.73 1.11 17.79
N ARG A 279 -2.83 1.18 16.46
CA ARG A 279 -3.45 2.28 15.72
C ARG A 279 -4.47 1.72 14.74
N LYS A 280 -5.61 2.39 14.61
CA LYS A 280 -6.54 2.10 13.51
C LYS A 280 -5.94 2.57 12.19
N GLY A 281 -5.99 1.72 11.19
CA GLY A 281 -5.70 2.09 9.82
C GLY A 281 -6.73 3.12 9.35
N ARG A 282 -6.28 4.16 8.66
CA ARG A 282 -7.15 5.21 8.17
C ARG A 282 -8.09 4.67 7.08
N ASP A 283 -9.32 5.14 7.02
CA ASP A 283 -10.20 4.87 5.88
C ASP A 283 -10.12 6.08 4.94
N HIS A 284 -9.40 5.92 3.83
CA HIS A 284 -9.15 7.02 2.90
C HIS A 284 -10.42 7.46 2.17
N ARG A 285 -11.36 6.53 1.92
CA ARG A 285 -12.64 6.87 1.31
C ARG A 285 -13.49 7.68 2.27
N ALA A 286 -13.55 7.29 3.55
CA ALA A 286 -14.23 8.08 4.59
C ALA A 286 -13.60 9.47 4.75
N MET A 287 -12.27 9.57 4.84
CA MET A 287 -11.56 10.85 4.93
C MET A 287 -11.82 11.75 3.73
N ALA A 288 -11.89 11.20 2.51
CA ALA A 288 -12.20 11.97 1.32
C ALA A 288 -13.64 12.50 1.35
N ARG A 289 -14.62 11.69 1.80
CA ARG A 289 -16.02 12.13 1.98
C ARG A 289 -16.14 13.27 2.98
N GLU A 290 -15.46 13.18 4.12
CA GLU A 290 -15.45 14.24 5.14
C GLU A 290 -14.92 15.56 4.57
N ARG A 291 -13.85 15.50 3.76
CA ARG A 291 -13.29 16.69 3.08
C ARG A 291 -14.22 17.24 1.99
N ALA A 292 -14.94 16.38 1.27
CA ALA A 292 -15.91 16.84 0.28
C ALA A 292 -17.09 17.55 0.95
N ALA A 293 -17.57 17.03 2.09
CA ALA A 293 -18.69 17.61 2.83
C ALA A 293 -18.43 19.03 3.35
N THR A 294 -17.16 19.39 3.62
CA THR A 294 -16.77 20.74 4.03
C THR A 294 -16.63 21.72 2.84
N SER A 295 -16.54 21.19 1.61
CA SER A 295 -16.27 21.95 0.40
C SER A 295 -17.52 22.08 -0.48
N LYS A 296 -18.57 22.76 0.02
CA LYS A 296 -19.78 23.02 -0.78
C LYS A 296 -19.49 24.09 -1.84
N LEU A 297 -19.21 23.66 -3.07
CA LEU A 297 -19.09 24.55 -4.22
C LEU A 297 -20.42 24.68 -4.96
N LYS A 298 -20.90 25.92 -5.10
CA LYS A 298 -21.99 26.24 -6.02
C LYS A 298 -21.45 26.30 -7.43
N VAL A 299 -21.90 25.39 -8.29
CA VAL A 299 -21.53 25.35 -9.71
C VAL A 299 -22.77 25.65 -10.54
N HIS A 300 -22.71 26.74 -11.29
CA HIS A 300 -23.71 27.14 -12.26
C HIS A 300 -23.19 26.87 -13.68
N ASP A 301 -23.74 25.85 -14.33
CA ASP A 301 -23.47 25.52 -15.73
C ASP A 301 -24.76 25.00 -16.36
N GLU A 302 -25.19 25.61 -17.48
CA GLU A 302 -26.47 25.28 -18.13
C GLU A 302 -26.55 23.81 -18.56
N ARG A 303 -25.41 23.19 -18.92
CA ARG A 303 -25.35 21.77 -19.31
C ARG A 303 -25.63 20.88 -18.09
N LEU A 304 -25.07 21.23 -16.94
CA LEU A 304 -25.30 20.50 -15.69
C LEU A 304 -26.73 20.72 -15.17
N ASP A 305 -27.32 21.89 -15.39
CA ASP A 305 -28.71 22.18 -15.03
C ASP A 305 -29.73 21.33 -15.83
N ARG A 306 -29.42 21.00 -17.08
CA ARG A 306 -30.21 20.04 -17.87
C ARG A 306 -30.15 18.64 -17.25
N VAL A 307 -28.96 18.17 -16.89
CA VAL A 307 -28.78 16.88 -16.21
C VAL A 307 -29.53 16.87 -14.87
N ARG A 308 -29.41 17.94 -14.07
CA ARG A 308 -30.15 18.12 -12.80
C ARG A 308 -31.66 18.02 -13.00
N THR A 309 -32.19 18.63 -14.06
CA THR A 309 -33.62 18.59 -14.38
C THR A 309 -34.08 17.17 -14.70
N ASP A 310 -33.28 16.40 -15.45
CA ASP A 310 -33.62 15.01 -15.81
C ASP A 310 -33.51 14.06 -14.60
N VAL A 311 -32.52 14.27 -13.73
CA VAL A 311 -32.41 13.56 -12.43
C VAL A 311 -33.59 13.90 -11.53
N ALA A 312 -33.99 15.18 -11.42
CA ALA A 312 -35.15 15.60 -10.62
C ALA A 312 -36.48 15.00 -11.13
N ARG A 313 -36.55 14.66 -12.42
CA ARG A 313 -37.68 13.96 -13.03
C ARG A 313 -37.59 12.43 -12.93
N ASN A 314 -36.61 11.91 -12.19
CA ASN A 314 -36.33 10.48 -12.03
C ASN A 314 -36.02 9.73 -13.34
N LYS A 315 -35.58 10.43 -14.40
CA LYS A 315 -35.31 9.75 -15.68
C LYS A 315 -34.09 8.83 -15.60
N HIS A 316 -33.13 9.14 -14.71
CA HIS A 316 -31.92 8.36 -14.49
C HIS A 316 -32.20 6.96 -13.93
N LYS A 317 -33.39 6.71 -13.38
CA LYS A 317 -33.80 5.36 -12.95
C LYS A 317 -33.89 4.35 -14.10
N HIS A 318 -33.95 4.83 -15.34
CA HIS A 318 -33.71 3.98 -16.49
C HIS A 318 -32.20 3.77 -16.67
N HIS A 319 -31.74 2.55 -16.44
CA HIS A 319 -30.32 2.16 -16.41
C HIS A 319 -29.47 2.67 -17.59
N SER A 320 -29.98 2.58 -18.82
CA SER A 320 -29.28 3.09 -20.01
C SER A 320 -29.14 4.61 -20.01
N HIS A 321 -30.11 5.30 -19.41
CA HIS A 321 -30.15 6.74 -19.34
C HIS A 321 -29.24 7.29 -18.22
N ALA A 322 -29.06 6.60 -17.10
CA ALA A 322 -28.07 6.99 -16.08
C ALA A 322 -26.64 7.11 -16.67
N ARG A 323 -26.23 6.11 -17.46
CA ARG A 323 -24.92 6.11 -18.13
C ARG A 323 -24.81 7.24 -19.15
N GLU A 324 -25.87 7.49 -19.93
CA GLU A 324 -25.93 8.61 -20.87
C GLU A 324 -25.77 9.96 -20.17
N LEU A 325 -26.49 10.17 -19.06
CA LEU A 325 -26.38 11.37 -18.25
C LEU A 325 -24.99 11.52 -17.62
N LEU A 326 -24.34 10.44 -17.18
CA LEU A 326 -22.95 10.47 -16.71
C LEU A 326 -21.97 10.88 -17.80
N ARG A 327 -22.12 10.40 -19.04
CA ARG A 327 -21.27 10.81 -20.19
C ARG A 327 -21.39 12.31 -20.49
N ILE A 328 -22.53 12.92 -20.15
CA ILE A 328 -22.72 14.37 -20.28
C ILE A 328 -22.14 15.08 -19.06
N ALA A 329 -22.40 14.59 -17.85
CA ALA A 329 -22.04 15.26 -16.61
C ALA A 329 -20.53 15.25 -16.32
N LEU A 330 -19.83 14.13 -16.54
CA LEU A 330 -18.41 14.01 -16.18
C LEU A 330 -17.51 15.00 -16.92
N PRO A 331 -17.61 15.17 -18.26
CA PRO A 331 -16.80 16.17 -18.97
C PRO A 331 -17.07 17.59 -18.48
N VAL A 332 -18.34 17.92 -18.18
CA VAL A 332 -18.71 19.23 -17.64
C VAL A 332 -18.08 19.42 -16.27
N LEU A 333 -18.19 18.45 -15.37
CA LEU A 333 -17.57 18.50 -14.04
C LEU A 333 -16.04 18.57 -14.09
N ALA A 334 -15.40 17.88 -15.04
CA ALA A 334 -13.96 17.96 -15.26
C ALA A 334 -13.51 19.37 -15.73
N GLU A 335 -14.40 20.12 -16.37
CA GLU A 335 -14.17 21.50 -16.77
C GLU A 335 -14.38 22.48 -15.59
N VAL A 336 -15.54 22.40 -14.94
CA VAL A 336 -16.01 23.45 -14.01
C VAL A 336 -15.65 23.19 -12.54
N ALA A 337 -15.48 21.93 -12.13
CA ALA A 337 -15.17 21.55 -10.76
C ALA A 337 -14.43 20.18 -10.68
N PRO A 338 -13.24 20.05 -11.30
CA PRO A 338 -12.58 18.76 -11.41
C PRO A 338 -12.17 18.18 -10.05
N ILE A 339 -11.62 19.02 -9.15
CA ILE A 339 -11.10 18.57 -7.85
C ILE A 339 -12.21 18.01 -6.95
N PRO A 340 -13.30 18.74 -6.63
CA PRO A 340 -14.33 18.20 -5.76
C PRO A 340 -15.04 16.99 -6.39
N ALA A 341 -15.19 16.93 -7.72
CA ALA A 341 -15.82 15.81 -8.41
C ALA A 341 -14.97 14.54 -8.28
N ALA A 342 -13.65 14.66 -8.46
CA ALA A 342 -12.73 13.55 -8.25
C ALA A 342 -12.74 13.06 -6.80
N ILE A 343 -12.76 13.97 -5.82
CA ILE A 343 -12.83 13.61 -4.39
C ILE A 343 -14.13 12.88 -4.07
N LEU A 344 -15.28 13.37 -4.57
CA LEU A 344 -16.58 12.74 -4.34
C LEU A 344 -16.65 11.35 -4.98
N ALA A 345 -16.24 11.22 -6.23
CA ALA A 345 -16.22 9.94 -6.94
C ALA A 345 -15.28 8.93 -6.27
N PHE A 346 -14.14 9.38 -5.73
CA PHE A 346 -13.27 8.55 -4.91
C PHE A 346 -13.90 8.20 -3.56
N GLY A 347 -14.56 9.14 -2.88
CA GLY A 347 -15.28 8.86 -1.65
C GLY A 347 -16.30 7.74 -1.84
N ASP A 348 -17.07 7.75 -2.93
CA ASP A 348 -18.14 6.78 -3.19
C ASP A 348 -17.67 5.35 -3.55
N GLY A 349 -16.45 5.23 -4.08
CA GLY A 349 -15.97 3.96 -4.64
C GLY A 349 -15.98 3.90 -6.16
N ALA A 350 -16.39 4.95 -6.86
CA ALA A 350 -16.40 4.99 -8.32
C ALA A 350 -14.99 5.12 -8.90
N VAL A 351 -14.08 5.79 -8.18
CA VAL A 351 -12.65 5.81 -8.50
C VAL A 351 -11.95 4.70 -7.71
N GLY A 352 -11.06 3.96 -8.38
CA GLY A 352 -10.28 2.89 -7.74
C GLY A 352 -9.39 3.40 -6.60
N ILE A 353 -9.18 2.56 -5.58
CA ILE A 353 -8.38 2.94 -4.40
C ILE A 353 -6.93 3.33 -4.73
N HIS A 354 -6.44 2.95 -5.91
CA HIS A 354 -5.10 3.29 -6.38
C HIS A 354 -4.84 4.80 -6.51
N HIS A 355 -5.89 5.61 -6.57
CA HIS A 355 -5.81 7.08 -6.58
C HIS A 355 -5.80 7.71 -5.18
N ALA A 356 -5.80 6.94 -4.09
CA ALA A 356 -5.94 7.48 -2.73
C ALA A 356 -4.95 8.60 -2.40
N PHE A 357 -3.68 8.43 -2.74
CA PHE A 357 -2.65 9.42 -2.42
C PHE A 357 -2.78 10.69 -3.26
N LYS A 358 -3.03 10.54 -4.57
CA LYS A 358 -3.38 11.67 -5.46
C LYS A 358 -4.58 12.46 -4.95
N ILE A 359 -5.65 11.79 -4.56
CA ILE A 359 -6.87 12.43 -4.04
C ILE A 359 -6.56 13.25 -2.78
N HIS A 360 -5.77 12.73 -1.85
CA HIS A 360 -5.41 13.50 -0.66
C HIS A 360 -4.50 14.69 -0.95
N ARG A 361 -3.59 14.57 -1.94
CA ARG A 361 -2.74 15.67 -2.40
C ARG A 361 -3.57 16.79 -3.02
N ILE A 362 -4.43 16.47 -4.00
CA ILE A 362 -5.29 17.50 -4.64
C ILE A 362 -6.25 18.14 -3.64
N ALA A 363 -6.76 17.37 -2.67
CA ALA A 363 -7.65 17.88 -1.63
C ALA A 363 -6.93 18.78 -0.61
N GLY A 364 -5.62 18.61 -0.42
CA GLY A 364 -4.82 19.45 0.49
C GLY A 364 -4.36 20.75 -0.16
N GLU A 365 -3.96 20.70 -1.42
CA GLU A 365 -3.36 21.85 -2.11
C GLU A 365 -4.35 22.66 -2.94
N MET A 366 -5.47 22.06 -3.38
CA MET A 366 -6.50 22.66 -4.24
C MET A 366 -5.95 23.28 -5.55
N LYS A 367 -4.85 22.73 -6.09
CA LYS A 367 -4.11 23.35 -7.22
C LYS A 367 -3.96 22.48 -8.46
N ASP A 368 -4.03 21.15 -8.33
CA ASP A 368 -3.73 20.23 -9.44
C ASP A 368 -5.01 19.79 -10.17
N THR A 369 -5.53 20.67 -11.02
CA THR A 369 -6.73 20.40 -11.81
C THR A 369 -6.52 19.31 -12.86
N ASP A 370 -5.30 19.15 -13.37
CA ASP A 370 -5.00 18.19 -14.44
C ASP A 370 -4.92 16.75 -13.92
N GLU A 371 -4.41 16.52 -12.72
CA GLU A 371 -4.53 15.22 -12.06
C GLU A 371 -6.00 14.87 -11.78
N ALA A 372 -6.78 15.82 -11.27
CA ALA A 372 -8.21 15.60 -11.02
C ALA A 372 -8.98 15.26 -12.31
N ARG A 373 -8.69 15.95 -13.42
CA ARG A 373 -9.25 15.62 -14.74
C ARG A 373 -8.87 14.23 -15.22
N ARG A 374 -7.61 13.81 -15.02
CA ARG A 374 -7.17 12.45 -15.37
C ARG A 374 -7.93 11.39 -14.57
N ILE A 375 -8.11 11.62 -13.26
CA ILE A 375 -8.90 10.72 -12.40
C ILE A 375 -10.35 10.61 -12.91
N LEU A 376 -10.98 11.73 -13.27
CA LEU A 376 -12.34 11.71 -13.84
C LEU A 376 -12.40 11.03 -15.21
N GLY A 377 -11.36 11.19 -16.03
CA GLY A 377 -11.22 10.51 -17.32
C GLY A 377 -11.14 8.98 -17.17
N ASP A 378 -10.52 8.48 -16.10
CA ASP A 378 -10.50 7.04 -15.81
C ASP A 378 -11.91 6.50 -15.53
N ILE A 379 -12.78 7.29 -14.88
CA ILE A 379 -14.19 6.93 -14.67
C ILE A 379 -14.94 6.96 -16.00
N GLU A 380 -14.73 8.01 -16.80
CA GLU A 380 -15.37 8.20 -18.10
C GLU A 380 -15.13 6.99 -19.01
N ALA A 381 -13.88 6.50 -19.05
CA ALA A 381 -13.50 5.31 -19.79
C ALA A 381 -14.19 4.01 -19.30
N GLN A 382 -14.72 3.99 -18.08
CA GLN A 382 -15.35 2.83 -17.45
C GLN A 382 -16.88 2.89 -17.38
N ILE A 383 -17.52 4.00 -17.79
CA ILE A 383 -18.99 4.20 -17.68
C ILE A 383 -19.78 3.00 -18.21
N ASP A 384 -19.35 2.45 -19.34
CA ASP A 384 -20.06 1.36 -20.03
C ASP A 384 -20.04 0.04 -19.26
N HIS A 385 -19.05 -0.10 -18.38
CA HIS A 385 -18.84 -1.27 -17.54
C HIS A 385 -19.39 -1.09 -16.12
N LEU A 386 -19.86 0.11 -15.76
CA LEU A 386 -20.45 0.34 -14.44
C LEU A 386 -21.76 -0.44 -14.31
N PRO A 387 -21.98 -1.19 -13.20
CA PRO A 387 -23.28 -1.74 -12.88
C PRO A 387 -24.35 -0.64 -12.89
N PRO A 388 -25.57 -0.89 -13.39
CA PRO A 388 -26.58 0.15 -13.51
C PRO A 388 -26.86 0.92 -12.22
N ASP A 389 -27.02 0.21 -11.10
CA ASP A 389 -27.28 0.82 -9.79
C ASP A 389 -26.10 1.70 -9.32
N ARG A 390 -24.87 1.36 -9.74
CA ARG A 390 -23.67 2.18 -9.47
C ARG A 390 -23.64 3.43 -10.33
N ALA A 391 -24.04 3.33 -11.60
CA ALA A 391 -24.15 4.50 -12.47
C ALA A 391 -25.21 5.48 -11.96
N GLU A 392 -26.37 4.96 -11.51
CA GLU A 392 -27.42 5.76 -10.88
C GLU A 392 -26.92 6.46 -9.62
N ALA A 393 -26.35 5.73 -8.66
CA ALA A 393 -25.86 6.30 -7.40
C ALA A 393 -24.76 7.36 -7.61
N LEU A 394 -23.81 7.09 -8.52
CA LEU A 394 -22.74 8.04 -8.84
C LEU A 394 -23.29 9.33 -9.46
N LEU A 395 -24.27 9.22 -10.37
CA LEU A 395 -24.90 10.40 -10.97
C LEU A 395 -25.63 11.22 -9.92
N GLU A 396 -26.41 10.59 -9.05
CA GLU A 396 -27.12 11.28 -7.97
C GLU A 396 -26.14 12.01 -7.05
N LEU A 397 -25.05 11.36 -6.65
CA LEU A 397 -24.00 11.97 -5.83
C LEU A 397 -23.39 13.20 -6.51
N LEU A 398 -22.92 13.05 -7.75
CA LEU A 398 -22.23 14.11 -8.48
C LEU A 398 -23.16 15.28 -8.85
N VAL A 399 -24.46 15.07 -8.89
CA VAL A 399 -25.43 16.13 -9.23
C VAL A 399 -25.99 16.82 -7.99
N SER A 400 -26.14 16.10 -6.87
CA SER A 400 -26.74 16.62 -5.64
C SER A 400 -25.82 17.55 -4.84
N ASP A 401 -24.50 17.33 -4.87
CA ASP A 401 -23.52 18.08 -4.07
C ASP A 401 -23.12 19.45 -4.66
N TYR A 402 -23.56 19.77 -5.88
CA TYR A 402 -23.20 21.00 -6.59
C TYR A 402 -24.31 22.06 -6.69
N LYS A 403 -25.35 21.97 -5.86
CA LYS A 403 -26.51 22.88 -5.88
C LYS A 403 -26.23 24.31 -5.45
#